data_AF-A0A2N7VCH2-F1
#
_entry.id   AF-A0A2N7VCH2-F1
#
_cell.length_a   1.000
_cell.length_b   1.000
_cell.length_c   1.000
_cell.angle_alpha   90.00
_cell.angle_beta   90.00
_cell.angle_gamma   90.00
#
_symmetry.space_group_name_H-M   'P 1'
#
loop_
_entity.id
_entity.type
_entity.pdbx_description
1 polymer ?
#
loop_
_entity_poly.entity_id
_entity_poly.type
_entity_poly.pdbx_seq_one_letter_code
_entity_poly.pdbx_strand_id
1 'polypeptide(L)'
;MPARVQGENNAQYAWRLHNLNPGVSLERLAAATVGPGGHLNLRPTLHQLNAMVKLHKDIHAAFSSLRSISKADAERLGFKDAATHDEDEATDCLFGEPLSTANPNQRVIGLAQLPSDRKQAYSADVNKEVVFMDMNKLAEFLASKPEHPINRQPLNLGNLHNFAFKIG
;
A
#
# COMPACT_ATOMS: atom_id res chain seq x y z
N MET A 1 -16.90 8.53 -14.64
CA MET A 1 -15.51 8.47 -14.14
C MET A 1 -15.41 9.34 -12.91
N PRO A 2 -14.69 8.91 -11.85
CA PRO A 2 -14.53 9.73 -10.65
C PRO A 2 -13.86 11.07 -10.99
N ALA A 3 -14.15 12.13 -10.24
CA ALA A 3 -13.49 13.41 -10.42
C ALA A 3 -11.98 13.29 -10.13
N ARG A 4 -11.16 14.09 -10.82
CA ARG A 4 -9.73 14.22 -10.53
C ARG A 4 -9.49 14.92 -9.21
N VAL A 5 -8.47 14.49 -8.49
CA VAL A 5 -8.03 15.16 -7.27
C VAL A 5 -7.12 16.34 -7.64
N GLN A 6 -7.16 17.41 -6.85
CA GLN A 6 -6.30 18.58 -7.07
C GLN A 6 -4.81 18.17 -7.02
N GLY A 7 -4.04 18.52 -8.06
CA GLY A 7 -2.62 18.18 -8.18
C GLY A 7 -2.35 16.77 -8.73
N GLU A 8 -3.38 15.96 -9.00
CA GLU A 8 -3.23 14.62 -9.58
C GLU A 8 -2.83 14.70 -11.06
N ASN A 9 -1.67 14.14 -11.41
CA ASN A 9 -1.22 14.07 -12.79
C ASN A 9 -1.97 12.97 -13.58
N ASN A 10 -1.80 12.94 -14.90
CA ASN A 10 -2.50 11.96 -15.77
C ASN A 10 -2.22 10.50 -15.38
N ALA A 11 -0.99 10.16 -15.00
CA ALA A 11 -0.62 8.80 -14.64
C ALA A 11 -1.19 8.39 -13.27
N GLN A 12 -1.18 9.28 -12.28
CA GLN A 12 -1.80 9.06 -10.98
C GLN A 12 -3.31 8.86 -11.12
N TYR A 13 -3.96 9.67 -11.97
CA TYR A 13 -5.38 9.49 -12.28
C TYR A 13 -5.63 8.16 -13.01
N ALA A 14 -4.80 7.80 -13.98
CA ALA A 14 -4.92 6.54 -14.71
C ALA A 14 -4.70 5.33 -13.79
N TRP A 15 -3.78 5.44 -12.83
CA TRP A 15 -3.52 4.44 -11.79
C TRP A 15 -4.73 4.24 -10.89
N ARG A 16 -5.35 5.32 -10.43
CA ARG A 16 -6.59 5.24 -9.65
C ARG A 16 -7.73 4.60 -10.44
N LEU A 17 -7.86 4.91 -11.72
CA LEU A 17 -8.83 4.24 -12.58
C LEU A 17 -8.51 2.75 -12.80
N HIS A 18 -7.23 2.38 -12.86
CA HIS A 18 -6.79 0.98 -12.96
C HIS A 18 -7.23 0.17 -11.74
N ASN A 19 -7.02 0.70 -10.52
CA ASN A 19 -7.40 0.01 -9.29
C ASN A 19 -8.92 -0.16 -9.16
N LEU A 20 -9.70 0.79 -9.70
CA LEU A 20 -11.16 0.69 -9.75
C LEU A 20 -11.68 -0.23 -10.87
N ASN A 21 -10.87 -0.51 -11.90
CA ASN A 21 -11.27 -1.24 -13.10
C ASN A 21 -10.15 -2.17 -13.58
N PRO A 22 -9.81 -3.23 -12.81
CA PRO A 22 -8.65 -4.08 -13.09
C PRO A 22 -8.69 -4.81 -14.45
N GLY A 23 -9.88 -4.92 -15.07
CA GLY A 23 -10.06 -5.53 -16.39
C GLY A 23 -9.80 -4.61 -17.59
N VAL A 24 -9.53 -3.31 -17.38
CA VAL A 24 -9.32 -2.36 -18.47
C VAL A 24 -7.82 -2.23 -18.79
N SER A 25 -7.46 -2.25 -20.08
CA SER A 25 -6.05 -2.13 -20.49
C SER A 25 -5.45 -0.78 -20.12
N LEU A 26 -4.15 -0.78 -19.82
CA LEU A 26 -3.41 0.41 -19.41
C LEU A 26 -3.41 1.48 -20.52
N GLU A 27 -3.35 1.07 -21.78
CA GLU A 27 -3.43 1.96 -22.94
C GLU A 27 -4.76 2.70 -22.99
N ARG A 28 -5.87 1.98 -22.74
CA ARG A 28 -7.22 2.56 -22.76
C ARG A 28 -7.41 3.53 -21.59
N LEU A 29 -6.88 3.18 -20.41
CA LEU A 29 -6.89 4.07 -19.26
C LEU A 29 -6.06 5.34 -19.53
N ALA A 30 -4.81 5.19 -20.00
CA ALA A 30 -3.94 6.31 -20.33
C ALA A 30 -4.59 7.23 -21.38
N ALA A 31 -5.14 6.67 -22.46
CA ALA A 31 -5.85 7.42 -23.51
C ALA A 31 -7.06 8.19 -22.95
N ALA A 32 -7.85 7.56 -22.08
CA ALA A 32 -9.00 8.22 -21.47
C ALA A 32 -8.59 9.37 -20.53
N THR A 33 -7.42 9.28 -19.89
CA THR A 33 -6.97 10.34 -18.98
C THR A 33 -6.46 11.59 -19.69
N VAL A 34 -5.76 11.46 -20.82
CA VAL A 34 -5.15 12.61 -21.51
C VAL A 34 -6.14 13.45 -22.32
N GLY A 35 -7.32 12.89 -22.61
CA GLY A 35 -8.41 13.58 -23.31
C GLY A 35 -8.17 13.82 -24.81
N PRO A 36 -9.18 14.31 -25.54
CA PRO A 36 -9.07 14.65 -26.97
C PRO A 36 -8.02 15.74 -27.17
N GLY A 37 -7.00 15.47 -28.00
CA GLY A 37 -5.90 16.40 -28.27
C GLY A 37 -4.65 16.18 -27.41
N GLY A 38 -4.73 15.42 -26.31
CA GLY A 38 -3.61 15.13 -25.40
C GLY A 38 -2.60 14.08 -25.90
N HIS A 39 -2.53 13.84 -27.21
CA HIS A 39 -1.73 12.77 -27.83
C HIS A 39 -0.24 12.79 -27.43
N LEU A 40 0.36 13.98 -27.26
CA LEU A 40 1.74 14.13 -26.80
C LEU A 40 1.97 13.60 -25.37
N ASN A 41 0.92 13.62 -24.54
CA ASN A 41 0.97 13.14 -23.16
C ASN A 41 0.64 11.65 -23.03
N LEU A 42 0.17 10.99 -24.09
CA LEU A 42 -0.22 9.58 -24.03
C LEU A 42 0.96 8.67 -23.69
N ARG A 43 2.07 8.78 -24.43
CA ARG A 43 3.26 7.94 -24.22
C ARG A 43 3.88 8.16 -22.83
N PRO A 44 4.12 9.40 -22.36
CA PRO A 44 4.60 9.64 -20.99
C PRO A 44 3.65 9.07 -19.92
N THR A 45 2.34 9.27 -20.08
CA THR A 45 1.33 8.77 -19.13
C THR A 45 1.35 7.25 -19.06
N LEU A 46 1.37 6.58 -20.21
CA LEU A 46 1.42 5.12 -20.28
C LEU A 46 2.72 4.56 -19.70
N HIS A 47 3.87 5.20 -19.97
CA HIS A 47 5.15 4.80 -19.39
C HIS A 47 5.12 4.88 -17.85
N GLN A 48 4.66 6.00 -17.30
CA GLN A 48 4.57 6.18 -15.85
C GLN A 48 3.54 5.23 -15.21
N LEU A 49 2.39 5.00 -15.86
CA LEU A 49 1.40 4.03 -15.40
C LEU A 49 1.97 2.61 -15.36
N ASN A 50 2.73 2.20 -16.38
CA ASN A 50 3.43 0.91 -16.37
C ASN A 50 4.43 0.81 -15.20
N ALA A 51 5.17 1.89 -14.91
CA ALA A 51 6.08 1.92 -13.77
C ALA A 51 5.34 1.79 -12.43
N MET A 52 4.16 2.41 -12.28
CA MET A 52 3.30 2.27 -11.09
C MET A 52 2.79 0.84 -10.90
N VAL A 53 2.29 0.23 -11.98
CA VAL A 53 1.84 -1.19 -11.97
C VAL A 53 3.00 -2.12 -11.61
N LYS A 54 4.20 -1.87 -12.15
CA LYS A 54 5.39 -2.65 -11.82
C LYS A 54 5.76 -2.48 -10.35
N LEU A 55 5.83 -1.25 -9.85
CA LEU A 55 6.16 -0.96 -8.45
C LEU A 55 5.16 -1.62 -7.48
N HIS A 56 3.85 -1.57 -7.79
CA HIS A 56 2.82 -2.26 -7.03
C HIS A 56 3.10 -3.77 -6.93
N LYS A 57 3.40 -4.43 -8.05
CA LYS A 57 3.77 -5.86 -8.09
C LYS A 57 5.05 -6.16 -7.33
N ASP A 58 6.07 -5.30 -7.46
CA ASP A 58 7.37 -5.47 -6.80
C ASP A 58 7.23 -5.33 -5.27
N ILE A 59 6.44 -4.36 -4.80
CA ILE A 59 6.10 -4.22 -3.38
C ILE A 59 5.39 -5.48 -2.91
N HIS A 60 4.35 -5.94 -3.62
CA HIS A 60 3.66 -7.17 -3.27
C HIS A 60 4.63 -8.35 -3.14
N ALA A 61 5.53 -8.55 -4.09
CA ALA A 61 6.51 -9.62 -4.04
C ALA A 61 7.43 -9.55 -2.81
N ALA A 62 7.67 -8.35 -2.26
CA ALA A 62 8.50 -8.17 -1.07
C ALA A 62 7.84 -8.66 0.24
N PHE A 63 6.52 -8.88 0.28
CA PHE A 63 5.79 -9.26 1.50
C PHE A 63 6.38 -10.49 2.20
N SER A 64 6.69 -11.55 1.45
CA SER A 64 7.24 -12.79 2.01
C SER A 64 8.61 -12.59 2.67
N SER A 65 9.36 -11.58 2.21
CA SER A 65 10.70 -11.22 2.68
C SER A 65 10.72 -10.25 3.86
N LEU A 66 9.55 -9.80 4.33
CA LEU A 66 9.41 -8.97 5.52
C LEU A 66 9.70 -9.77 6.79
N ARG A 67 10.23 -9.07 7.79
CA ARG A 67 10.31 -9.56 9.16
C ARG A 67 8.92 -9.79 9.72
N SER A 68 8.77 -10.74 10.64
CA SER A 68 7.48 -11.07 11.24
C SER A 68 7.33 -10.51 12.65
N ILE A 69 6.10 -10.11 12.98
CA ILE A 69 5.60 -9.98 14.36
C ILE A 69 4.59 -11.12 14.55
N SER A 70 4.67 -11.85 15.66
CA SER A 70 3.71 -12.93 15.92
C SER A 70 2.31 -12.35 16.10
N LYS A 71 1.24 -13.09 15.75
CA LYS A 71 -0.14 -12.64 16.03
C LYS A 71 -0.33 -12.24 17.50
N ALA A 72 0.20 -13.01 18.44
CA ALA A 72 0.12 -12.70 19.87
C ALA A 72 0.82 -11.38 20.25
N ASP A 73 1.98 -11.08 19.65
CA ASP A 73 2.65 -9.81 19.86
C ASP A 73 1.92 -8.65 19.20
N ALA A 74 1.34 -8.87 18.01
CA ALA A 74 0.51 -7.88 17.34
C ALA A 74 -0.73 -7.53 18.19
N GLU A 75 -1.38 -8.53 18.79
CA GLU A 75 -2.53 -8.32 19.70
C GLU A 75 -2.13 -7.53 20.96
N ARG A 76 -0.94 -7.76 21.51
CA ARG A 76 -0.39 -6.93 22.61
C ARG A 76 -0.16 -5.48 22.19
N LEU A 77 0.04 -5.23 20.90
CA LEU A 77 0.18 -3.90 20.30
C LEU A 77 -1.18 -3.32 19.86
N GLY A 78 -2.29 -3.99 20.14
CA GLY A 78 -3.64 -3.52 19.84
C GLY A 78 -4.21 -3.99 18.50
N PHE A 79 -3.56 -4.94 17.81
CA PHE A 79 -4.17 -5.60 16.65
C PHE A 79 -5.34 -6.47 17.10
N LYS A 80 -6.48 -6.32 16.45
CA LYS A 80 -7.71 -7.08 16.65
C LYS A 80 -8.09 -7.70 15.32
N ASP A 81 -7.88 -9.00 15.19
CA ASP A 81 -8.10 -9.73 13.94
C ASP A 81 -9.60 -10.00 13.73
N ALA A 82 -10.15 -9.55 12.60
CA ALA A 82 -11.57 -9.77 12.26
C ALA A 82 -11.96 -11.25 12.11
N ALA A 83 -11.00 -12.18 12.00
CA ALA A 83 -11.30 -13.61 12.03
C ALA A 83 -11.72 -14.11 13.43
N THR A 84 -11.34 -13.38 14.48
CA THR A 84 -11.50 -13.81 15.87
C THR A 84 -12.25 -12.81 16.73
N HIS A 85 -12.56 -11.63 16.21
CA HIS A 85 -13.28 -10.56 16.89
C HIS A 85 -14.43 -10.09 16.01
N ASP A 86 -15.46 -9.51 16.63
CA ASP A 86 -16.57 -8.92 15.90
C ASP A 86 -16.08 -7.79 14.98
N GLU A 87 -16.76 -7.59 13.84
CA GLU A 87 -16.35 -6.61 12.83
C GLU A 87 -16.19 -5.19 13.40
N ASP A 88 -17.07 -4.80 14.34
CA ASP A 88 -17.06 -3.48 14.99
C ASP A 88 -15.88 -3.28 15.97
N GLU A 89 -15.23 -4.37 16.37
CA GLU A 89 -14.06 -4.33 17.25
C GLU A 89 -12.75 -4.56 16.51
N ALA A 90 -12.79 -5.11 15.31
CA ALA A 90 -11.61 -5.45 14.55
C ALA A 90 -10.78 -4.20 14.19
N THR A 91 -9.47 -4.40 14.02
CA THR A 91 -8.60 -3.30 13.59
C THR A 91 -8.87 -2.97 12.13
N ASP A 92 -9.35 -1.76 11.90
CA ASP A 92 -9.52 -1.24 10.55
C ASP A 92 -8.17 -0.99 9.87
N CYS A 93 -8.14 -1.29 8.57
CA CYS A 93 -7.04 -0.87 7.73
C CYS A 93 -7.04 0.66 7.59
N LEU A 94 -5.86 1.28 7.61
CA LEU A 94 -5.71 2.71 7.31
C LEU A 94 -6.39 3.14 5.99
N PHE A 95 -6.56 2.19 5.06
CA PHE A 95 -7.14 2.42 3.73
C PHE A 95 -8.51 1.76 3.54
N GLY A 96 -9.18 1.26 4.59
CA GLY A 96 -10.52 0.70 4.45
C GLY A 96 -10.88 -0.38 5.48
N GLU A 97 -11.26 -1.55 4.96
CA GLU A 97 -11.95 -2.63 5.70
C GLU A 97 -11.17 -3.19 6.90
N PRO A 98 -11.89 -3.85 7.82
CA PRO A 98 -11.29 -4.64 8.90
C PRO A 98 -10.21 -5.59 8.42
N LEU A 99 -9.13 -5.65 9.18
CA LEU A 99 -7.99 -6.50 8.88
C LEU A 99 -8.20 -7.91 9.42
N SER A 100 -7.88 -8.90 8.59
CA SER A 100 -7.85 -10.28 9.00
C SER A 100 -6.68 -11.05 8.44
N THR A 101 -5.99 -11.79 9.32
CA THR A 101 -4.92 -12.71 8.91
C THR A 101 -5.46 -13.97 8.22
N ALA A 102 -6.75 -14.28 8.38
CA ALA A 102 -7.42 -15.38 7.70
C ALA A 102 -7.92 -15.02 6.29
N ASN A 103 -7.95 -13.73 5.94
CA ASN A 103 -8.40 -13.29 4.62
C ASN A 103 -7.24 -13.46 3.60
N PRO A 104 -7.36 -14.38 2.62
CA PRO A 104 -6.29 -14.64 1.66
C PRO A 104 -6.05 -13.47 0.69
N ASN A 105 -7.00 -12.53 0.59
CA ASN A 105 -6.87 -11.34 -0.23
C ASN A 105 -6.15 -10.20 0.48
N GLN A 106 -5.89 -10.31 1.79
CA GLN A 106 -5.16 -9.31 2.55
C GLN A 106 -3.73 -9.78 2.85
N ARG A 107 -2.82 -8.82 2.93
CA ARG A 107 -1.44 -9.02 3.37
C ARG A 107 -1.19 -8.13 4.56
N VAL A 108 -1.68 -8.60 5.71
CA VAL A 108 -1.65 -7.82 6.96
C VAL A 108 -0.20 -7.57 7.38
N ILE A 109 0.14 -6.30 7.51
CA ILE A 109 1.42 -5.83 8.02
C ILE A 109 1.21 -4.84 9.16
N GLY A 110 2.18 -4.76 10.05
CA GLY A 110 2.41 -3.61 10.91
C GLY A 110 3.44 -2.68 10.26
N LEU A 111 3.08 -1.42 10.04
CA LEU A 111 3.99 -0.38 9.55
C LEU A 111 4.44 0.51 10.72
N ALA A 112 5.72 0.45 11.07
CA ALA A 112 6.31 1.27 12.12
C ALA A 112 6.47 2.73 11.71
N GLN A 113 6.36 3.65 12.66
CA GLN A 113 6.65 5.07 12.41
C GLN A 113 8.14 5.36 12.21
N LEU A 114 9.03 4.60 12.86
CA LEU A 114 10.47 4.77 12.71
C LEU A 114 11.12 3.52 12.12
N PRO A 115 12.11 3.69 11.23
CA PRO A 115 12.83 2.58 10.63
C PRO A 115 13.73 1.91 11.67
N SER A 116 13.91 0.61 11.50
CA SER A 116 14.88 -0.20 12.24
C SER A 116 15.68 -1.06 11.26
N ASP A 117 16.85 -1.52 11.67
CA ASP A 117 17.68 -2.41 10.84
C ASP A 117 16.91 -3.70 10.50
N ARG A 118 17.06 -4.18 9.26
CA ARG A 118 16.40 -5.39 8.75
C ARG A 118 16.67 -6.66 9.58
N LYS A 119 17.69 -6.69 10.43
CA LYS A 119 18.02 -7.81 11.31
C LYS A 119 17.42 -7.67 12.71
N GLN A 120 16.97 -6.48 13.09
CA GLN A 120 16.36 -6.25 14.40
C GLN A 120 14.91 -6.73 14.37
N ALA A 121 14.50 -7.44 15.42
CA ALA A 121 13.09 -7.71 15.65
C ALA A 121 12.34 -6.39 15.95
N TYR A 122 11.02 -6.42 15.90
CA TYR A 122 10.23 -5.28 16.35
C TYR A 122 10.55 -4.95 17.82
N SER A 123 10.74 -3.66 18.10
CA SER A 123 10.90 -3.14 19.45
C SER A 123 10.11 -1.85 19.57
N ALA A 124 9.20 -1.79 20.54
CA ALA A 124 8.41 -0.58 20.80
C ALA A 124 9.31 0.63 21.12
N ASP A 125 10.45 0.42 21.78
CA ASP A 125 11.40 1.50 22.11
C ASP A 125 12.08 2.10 20.86
N VAL A 126 12.31 1.27 19.83
CA VAL A 126 13.00 1.68 18.59
C VAL A 126 12.01 2.14 17.52
N ASN A 127 10.96 1.36 17.32
CA ASN A 127 9.97 1.55 16.26
C ASN A 127 8.82 2.50 16.65
N LYS A 128 8.70 2.80 17.95
CA LYS A 128 7.61 3.55 18.59
C LYS A 128 6.25 2.88 18.43
N GLU A 129 5.48 3.35 17.44
CA GLU A 129 4.14 2.89 17.17
C GLU A 129 4.07 2.17 15.83
N VAL A 130 3.20 1.18 15.78
CA VAL A 130 2.89 0.40 14.59
C VAL A 130 1.45 0.64 14.21
N VAL A 131 1.21 0.89 12.93
CA VAL A 131 -0.14 0.93 12.38
C VAL A 131 -0.34 -0.29 11.49
N PHE A 132 -1.41 -1.02 11.78
CA PHE A 132 -1.77 -2.20 11.02
C PHE A 132 -2.49 -1.79 9.73
N MET A 133 -2.16 -2.46 8.63
CA MET A 133 -2.77 -2.20 7.32
C MET A 133 -2.60 -3.38 6.38
N ASP A 134 -3.36 -3.36 5.30
CA ASP A 134 -3.15 -4.26 4.16
C ASP A 134 -2.03 -3.70 3.28
N MET A 135 -0.97 -4.49 3.11
CA MET A 135 0.16 -4.16 2.26
C MET A 135 -0.26 -3.97 0.79
N ASN A 136 -1.34 -4.61 0.34
CA ASN A 136 -1.83 -4.37 -1.02
C ASN A 136 -2.28 -2.91 -1.18
N LYS A 137 -3.03 -2.38 -0.21
CA LYS A 137 -3.46 -0.98 -0.20
C LYS A 137 -2.31 -0.01 0.01
N LEU A 138 -1.32 -0.38 0.83
CA LEU A 138 -0.09 0.40 0.94
C LEU A 138 0.65 0.46 -0.40
N ALA A 139 0.76 -0.66 -1.13
CA ALA A 139 1.40 -0.68 -2.44
C ALA A 139 0.64 0.20 -3.45
N GLU A 140 -0.69 0.19 -3.41
CA GLU A 140 -1.53 1.07 -4.23
C GLU A 140 -1.22 2.55 -3.96
N PHE A 141 -1.09 2.92 -2.68
CA PHE A 141 -0.72 4.26 -2.26
C PHE A 141 0.69 4.64 -2.72
N LEU A 142 1.69 3.80 -2.40
CA LEU A 142 3.11 4.05 -2.66
C LEU A 142 3.46 4.15 -4.14
N ALA A 143 2.73 3.44 -5.01
CA ALA A 143 2.88 3.57 -6.45
C ALA A 143 2.59 4.99 -6.94
N SER A 144 1.62 5.67 -6.31
CA SER A 144 1.27 7.06 -6.64
C SER A 144 2.06 8.10 -5.86
N LYS A 145 2.42 7.76 -4.61
CA LYS A 145 2.99 8.68 -3.62
C LYS A 145 4.00 7.93 -2.73
N PRO A 146 5.30 7.98 -3.06
CA PRO A 146 6.34 7.20 -2.38
C PRO A 146 6.75 7.81 -1.02
N GLU A 147 5.78 7.94 -0.13
CA GLU A 147 5.95 8.45 1.23
C GLU A 147 5.19 7.58 2.23
N HIS A 148 5.60 7.63 3.48
CA HIS A 148 4.93 6.95 4.57
C HIS A 148 3.58 7.65 4.83
N PRO A 149 2.46 6.91 4.90
CA PRO A 149 1.12 7.53 4.92
C PRO A 149 0.85 8.38 6.18
N ILE A 150 1.55 8.09 7.28
CA ILE A 150 1.40 8.81 8.56
C ILE A 150 2.38 10.00 8.69
N ASN A 151 3.69 9.75 8.65
CA ASN A 151 4.71 10.74 8.95
C ASN A 151 5.32 11.43 7.71
N ARG A 152 4.89 11.04 6.50
CA ARG A 152 5.35 11.57 5.20
C ARG A 152 6.85 11.43 4.91
N GLN A 153 7.57 10.60 5.68
CA GLN A 153 8.96 10.26 5.35
C GLN A 153 9.02 9.46 4.05
N PRO A 154 10.12 9.52 3.28
CA PRO A 154 10.26 8.71 2.08
C PRO A 154 10.06 7.23 2.38
N LEU A 155 9.10 6.60 1.70
CA LEU A 155 8.82 5.16 1.82
C LEU A 155 8.70 4.59 0.41
N ASN A 156 9.55 3.61 0.10
CA ASN A 156 9.61 2.98 -1.21
C ASN A 156 10.11 1.53 -1.07
N LEU A 157 10.17 0.81 -2.18
CA LEU A 157 10.61 -0.58 -2.20
C LEU A 157 11.99 -0.80 -1.54
N GLY A 158 12.90 0.16 -1.68
CA GLY A 158 14.27 0.07 -1.16
C GLY A 158 14.37 0.16 0.36
N ASN A 159 13.41 0.79 1.04
CA ASN A 159 13.42 0.94 2.50
C ASN A 159 12.21 0.36 3.22
N LEU A 160 11.20 -0.16 2.50
CA LEU A 160 9.98 -0.74 3.07
C LEU A 160 10.27 -1.77 4.17
N HIS A 161 11.28 -2.61 3.97
CA HIS A 161 11.67 -3.66 4.91
C HIS A 161 12.17 -3.13 6.27
N ASN A 162 12.55 -1.85 6.37
CA ASN A 162 12.97 -1.21 7.62
C ASN A 162 11.77 -0.76 8.47
N PHE A 163 10.62 -0.54 7.82
CA PHE A 163 9.38 -0.05 8.45
C PHE A 163 8.32 -1.15 8.62
N ALA A 164 8.18 -2.04 7.63
CA ALA A 164 7.08 -3.00 7.57
C ALA A 164 7.45 -4.37 8.17
N PHE A 165 6.50 -4.92 8.92
CA PHE A 165 6.55 -6.25 9.52
C PHE A 165 5.31 -7.03 9.12
N LYS A 166 5.45 -8.25 8.61
CA LYS A 166 4.31 -9.14 8.35
C LYS A 166 3.75 -9.70 9.66
N ILE A 167 2.43 -9.84 9.74
CA ILE A 167 1.80 -10.52 10.87
C ILE A 167 1.67 -11.99 10.52
N GLY A 168 2.11 -12.88 11.40
CA GLY A 168 2.08 -14.33 11.18
C GLY A 168 2.21 -15.17 12.43
#